data_AF-A0A0P4RBR0-F1
#
_entry.id   AF-A0A0P4RBR0-F1
#
_cell.length_a   1.000
_cell.length_b   1.000
_cell.length_c   1.000
_cell.angle_alpha   90.00
_cell.angle_beta   90.00
_cell.angle_gamma   90.00
#
_symmetry.space_group_name_H-M   'P 1'
#
loop_
_entity.id
_entity.type
_entity.pdbx_description
1 polymer ?
#
loop_
_entity_poly.entity_id
_entity_poly.type
_entity_poly.pdbx_seq_one_letter_code
_entity_poly.pdbx_strand_id
1 'polypeptide(L)'
;MDDMECAEALETVLRDLQAQCAVQPHIRADDEFGITLWAPDGSGRGLTSPLGGTAAERLVHLADQVQDWAVEALWSEGASAVWPQCPTHPDTHPLTATVRTDTAVWVCPKRGTAVARIGELKTQ
;
A
#
# COMPACT_ATOMS: atom_id res chain seq x y z
N MET A 1 15.75 4.16 -15.60
CA MET A 1 14.63 4.43 -14.69
C MET A 1 14.44 3.12 -14.00
N ASP A 2 15.05 3.04 -12.83
CA ASP A 2 15.75 1.84 -12.41
C ASP A 2 14.82 0.95 -11.59
N ASP A 3 14.85 -0.35 -11.87
CA ASP A 3 14.13 -1.39 -11.12
C ASP A 3 14.32 -1.25 -9.59
N MET A 4 15.51 -0.79 -9.19
CA MET A 4 15.89 -0.49 -7.82
C MET A 4 15.07 0.64 -7.16
N GLU A 5 14.72 1.71 -7.88
CA GLU A 5 13.88 2.79 -7.33
C GLU A 5 12.45 2.30 -7.03
N CYS A 6 11.96 1.33 -7.81
CA CYS A 6 10.65 0.72 -7.59
C CYS A 6 10.67 -0.21 -6.37
N ALA A 7 11.77 -0.94 -6.18
CA ALA A 7 11.97 -1.78 -5.01
C ALA A 7 11.99 -0.94 -3.72
N GLU A 8 12.75 0.16 -3.67
CA GLU A 8 12.81 1.05 -2.49
C GLU A 8 11.46 1.70 -2.18
N ALA A 9 10.73 2.12 -3.21
CA ALA A 9 9.39 2.67 -3.05
C ALA A 9 8.41 1.61 -2.53
N LEU A 10 8.49 0.36 -3.03
CA LEU A 10 7.66 -0.73 -2.56
C LEU A 10 7.97 -1.07 -1.09
N GLU A 11 9.25 -1.16 -0.72
CA GLU A 11 9.66 -1.37 0.68
C GLU A 11 9.07 -0.33 1.62
N THR A 12 8.97 0.92 1.16
CA THR A 12 8.35 2.00 1.93
C THR A 12 6.87 1.72 2.22
N VAL A 13 6.10 1.28 1.23
CA VAL A 13 4.68 0.90 1.44
C VAL A 13 4.57 -0.36 2.30
N LEU A 14 5.45 -1.34 2.10
CA LEU A 14 5.42 -2.59 2.85
C LEU A 14 5.66 -2.38 4.35
N ARG A 15 6.39 -1.33 4.76
CA ARG A 15 6.51 -0.96 6.19
C ARG A 15 5.16 -0.60 6.81
N ASP A 16 4.33 0.14 6.09
CA ASP A 16 2.98 0.49 6.56
C ASP A 16 2.08 -0.75 6.64
N LEU A 17 2.20 -1.64 5.64
CA LEU A 17 1.48 -2.90 5.60
C LEU A 17 1.87 -3.80 6.77
N GLN A 18 3.17 -3.89 7.09
CA GLN A 18 3.67 -4.60 8.26
C GLN A 18 3.20 -3.96 9.57
N ALA A 19 3.06 -2.64 9.62
CA ALA A 19 2.64 -1.92 10.82
C ALA A 19 1.15 -2.09 11.14
N GLN A 20 0.27 -2.13 10.13
CA GLN A 20 -1.19 -2.01 10.34
C GLN A 20 -2.05 -3.07 9.65
N CYS A 21 -1.48 -4.00 8.88
CA CYS A 21 -2.24 -5.08 8.25
C CYS A 21 -2.11 -6.38 9.03
N ALA A 22 -3.23 -7.05 9.30
CA ALA A 22 -3.22 -8.38 9.90
C ALA A 22 -2.70 -9.46 8.94
N VAL A 23 -2.77 -9.21 7.63
CA VAL A 23 -2.33 -10.14 6.58
C VAL A 23 -1.07 -9.63 5.93
N GLN A 24 -0.05 -10.49 5.85
CA GLN A 24 1.26 -10.14 5.30
C GLN A 24 1.50 -10.88 3.99
N PRO A 25 1.95 -10.19 2.93
CA PRO A 25 2.18 -10.80 1.63
C PRO A 25 3.45 -11.64 1.65
N HIS A 26 3.45 -12.72 0.88
CA HIS A 26 4.68 -13.36 0.44
C HIS A 26 5.10 -12.75 -0.90
N ILE A 27 6.22 -12.04 -0.91
CA ILE A 27 6.70 -11.30 -2.09
C ILE A 27 7.54 -12.22 -2.95
N ARG A 28 7.22 -12.30 -4.25
CA ARG A 28 8.03 -13.02 -5.25
C ARG A 28 8.34 -12.10 -6.42
N ALA A 29 9.61 -11.98 -6.75
CA ALA A 29 10.05 -11.34 -7.97
C ALA A 29 10.28 -12.40 -9.05
N ASP A 30 9.78 -12.14 -10.25
CA ASP A 30 9.93 -12.98 -11.43
C ASP A 30 10.36 -12.12 -12.63
N ASP A 31 11.25 -12.65 -13.46
CA ASP A 31 11.81 -11.93 -14.62
C ASP A 31 10.76 -11.62 -15.70
N GLU A 32 9.70 -12.43 -15.81
CA GLU A 32 8.62 -12.30 -16.80
C GLU A 32 7.45 -11.45 -16.28
N PHE A 33 7.12 -11.56 -14.99
CA PHE A 33 5.95 -10.92 -14.39
C PHE A 33 6.25 -9.78 -13.40
N GLY A 34 7.53 -9.50 -13.12
CA GLY A 34 7.93 -8.50 -12.13
C GLY A 34 7.62 -8.95 -10.69
N ILE A 35 7.28 -7.99 -9.82
CA ILE A 35 7.01 -8.27 -8.39
C ILE A 35 5.55 -8.66 -8.20
N THR A 36 5.31 -9.80 -7.56
CA THR A 36 3.98 -10.29 -7.19
C THR A 36 3.82 -10.40 -5.68
N LEU A 37 2.71 -9.89 -5.16
CA LEU A 37 2.27 -10.05 -3.77
C LEU A 37 1.33 -11.24 -3.66
N TRP A 38 1.73 -12.28 -2.92
CA TRP A 38 0.92 -13.47 -2.69
C TRP A 38 0.22 -13.42 -1.34
N ALA A 39 -1.09 -13.65 -1.34
CA ALA A 39 -1.92 -13.80 -0.15
C ALA A 39 -1.87 -15.24 0.41
N PRO A 40 -2.21 -15.44 1.71
CA PRO A 40 -2.19 -16.76 2.34
C PRO A 40 -3.11 -17.80 1.67
N ASP A 41 -4.20 -17.34 1.03
CA ASP A 41 -5.15 -18.21 0.31
C ASP A 41 -4.59 -18.74 -1.03
N GLY A 42 -3.42 -18.26 -1.44
CA GLY A 42 -2.75 -18.63 -2.69
C GLY A 42 -3.06 -17.70 -3.86
N SER A 43 -3.91 -16.68 -3.69
CA SER A 43 -4.10 -15.62 -4.69
C SER A 43 -2.88 -14.69 -4.77
N GLY A 44 -2.60 -14.15 -5.96
CA GLY A 44 -1.47 -13.26 -6.21
C GLY A 44 -1.86 -12.02 -7.00
N ARG A 45 -1.26 -10.87 -6.67
CA ARG A 45 -1.36 -9.63 -7.45
C ARG A 45 0.02 -9.19 -7.92
N GLY A 46 0.19 -9.11 -9.24
CA GLY A 46 1.35 -8.48 -9.86
C GLY A 46 1.33 -6.96 -9.67
N LEU A 47 2.47 -6.38 -9.32
CA LEU A 47 2.65 -4.95 -9.19
C LEU A 47 3.18 -4.37 -10.49
N THR A 48 2.62 -3.22 -10.85
CA THR A 48 3.05 -2.44 -12.01
C THR A 48 3.77 -1.19 -11.53
N SER A 49 4.87 -0.84 -12.20
CA SER A 49 5.53 0.44 -12.04
C SER A 49 4.99 1.43 -13.08
N PRO A 50 4.63 2.67 -12.68
CA PRO A 50 4.16 3.65 -13.66
C PRO A 50 5.34 4.12 -14.54
N LEU A 51 5.07 4.34 -15.82
CA LEU A 51 6.03 4.90 -16.76
C LEU A 51 6.16 6.42 -16.52
N GLY A 52 7.14 6.82 -15.73
CA GLY A 52 7.46 8.22 -15.44
C GLY A 52 6.91 8.73 -14.10
N GLY A 53 6.80 10.04 -13.96
CA GLY A 53 6.34 10.71 -12.73
C GLY A 53 7.43 10.96 -11.69
N THR A 54 7.07 11.70 -10.65
CA THR A 54 7.90 11.95 -9.47
C THR A 54 8.01 10.70 -8.58
N ALA A 55 8.99 10.67 -7.68
CA ALA A 55 9.11 9.59 -6.69
C ALA A 55 7.85 9.49 -5.80
N ALA A 56 7.22 10.63 -5.47
CA ALA A 56 5.98 10.66 -4.70
C ALA A 56 4.80 10.03 -5.46
N GLU A 57 4.68 10.30 -6.76
CA GLU A 57 3.64 9.69 -7.61
C GLU A 57 3.85 8.18 -7.75
N ARG A 58 5.10 7.71 -7.92
CA ARG A 58 5.42 6.28 -7.90
C ARG A 58 4.99 5.63 -6.59
N LEU A 59 5.29 6.27 -5.47
CA LEU A 59 4.96 5.75 -4.15
C LEU A 59 3.44 5.68 -3.93
N VAL A 60 2.68 6.68 -4.37
CA VAL A 60 1.20 6.64 -4.35
C VAL A 60 0.65 5.51 -5.21
N HIS A 61 1.19 5.32 -6.42
CA HIS A 61 0.75 4.25 -7.33
C HIS A 61 1.00 2.85 -6.77
N LEU A 62 2.14 2.63 -6.12
CA LEU A 62 2.42 1.36 -5.43
C LEU A 62 1.53 1.19 -4.20
N ALA A 63 1.29 2.26 -3.44
CA ALA A 63 0.43 2.23 -2.26
C ALA A 63 -1.02 1.87 -2.59
N ASP A 64 -1.54 2.35 -3.72
CA ASP A 64 -2.87 2.01 -4.23
C ASP A 64 -2.98 0.51 -4.57
N GLN A 65 -2.01 -0.04 -5.30
CA GLN A 65 -1.98 -1.47 -5.65
C GLN A 65 -1.82 -2.39 -4.42
N VAL A 66 -0.97 -2.00 -3.46
CA VAL A 66 -0.81 -2.72 -2.18
C VAL A 66 -2.09 -2.63 -1.37
N GLN A 67 -2.79 -1.50 -1.38
CA GLN A 67 -4.07 -1.32 -0.71
C GLN A 67 -5.15 -2.23 -1.29
N ASP A 68 -5.28 -2.27 -2.61
CA ASP A 68 -6.21 -3.19 -3.28
C ASP A 68 -5.90 -4.64 -2.89
N TRP A 69 -4.62 -5.03 -2.86
CA TRP A 69 -4.21 -6.38 -2.42
C TRP A 69 -4.59 -6.64 -0.96
N ALA A 70 -4.33 -5.70 -0.06
CA ALA A 70 -4.59 -5.86 1.36
C ALA A 70 -6.08 -6.01 1.65
N VAL A 71 -6.93 -5.23 0.98
CA VAL A 71 -8.40 -5.28 1.13
C VAL A 71 -8.92 -6.68 0.77
N GLU A 72 -8.49 -7.24 -0.35
CA GLU A 72 -8.89 -8.58 -0.76
C GLU A 72 -8.35 -9.67 0.18
N ALA A 73 -7.08 -9.57 0.56
CA ALA A 73 -6.46 -10.53 1.47
C ALA A 73 -7.14 -10.52 2.86
N LEU A 74 -7.46 -9.35 3.40
CA LEU A 74 -8.19 -9.20 4.67
C LEU A 74 -9.60 -9.78 4.58
N TRP A 75 -10.29 -9.55 3.46
CA TRP A 75 -11.62 -10.11 3.23
C TRP A 75 -11.61 -11.64 3.20
N SER A 76 -10.64 -12.24 2.50
CA SER A 76 -10.48 -13.70 2.44
C SER A 76 -10.24 -14.32 3.83
N GLU A 77 -9.52 -13.63 4.71
CA GLU A 77 -9.27 -14.08 6.10
C GLU A 77 -10.44 -13.77 7.06
N GLY A 78 -11.54 -13.18 6.57
CA GLY A 78 -12.69 -12.80 7.38
C GLY A 78 -12.42 -11.62 8.33
N ALA A 79 -11.38 -10.83 8.07
CA ALA A 79 -11.02 -9.63 8.83
C ALA A 79 -11.71 -8.38 8.25
N SER A 80 -11.57 -7.25 8.96
CA SER A 80 -12.03 -5.95 8.47
C SER A 80 -11.25 -5.57 7.21
N ALA A 81 -11.92 -5.52 6.06
CA ALA A 81 -11.34 -5.17 4.76
C ALA A 81 -11.11 -3.65 4.62
N VAL A 82 -10.61 -3.03 5.68
CA VAL A 82 -10.35 -1.59 5.80
C VAL A 82 -8.89 -1.39 6.12
N TRP A 83 -8.08 -1.14 5.10
CA TRP A 83 -6.65 -0.89 5.26
C TRP A 83 -6.13 0.20 4.30
N PRO A 84 -5.25 1.11 4.75
CA PRO A 84 -4.91 1.36 6.15
C PRO A 84 -6.08 1.96 6.91
N GLN A 85 -6.22 1.66 8.21
CA GLN A 85 -7.34 2.18 8.99
C GLN A 85 -7.22 3.68 9.25
N CYS A 86 -8.34 4.41 9.14
CA CYS A 86 -8.36 5.80 9.54
C CYS A 86 -8.44 5.92 11.07
N PRO A 87 -7.51 6.64 11.74
CA PRO A 87 -7.53 6.76 13.21
C PRO A 87 -8.76 7.53 13.73
N THR A 88 -9.38 8.36 12.90
CA THR A 88 -10.61 9.08 13.27
C THR A 88 -11.88 8.27 12.99
N HIS A 89 -11.84 7.33 12.05
CA HIS A 89 -13.00 6.52 11.67
C HIS A 89 -12.55 5.07 11.42
N PRO A 90 -12.15 4.34 12.49
CA PRO A 90 -11.76 2.95 12.36
C PRO A 90 -12.93 2.14 11.77
N ASP A 91 -12.59 1.11 11.00
CA ASP A 91 -13.53 0.17 10.35
C ASP A 91 -14.59 0.79 9.43
N THR A 92 -14.45 2.08 9.10
CA THR A 92 -15.43 2.79 8.26
C THR A 92 -14.92 3.00 6.84
N HIS A 93 -13.67 3.41 6.70
CA HIS A 93 -13.05 3.64 5.40
C HIS A 93 -11.54 3.53 5.51
N PRO A 94 -10.86 3.08 4.44
CA PRO A 94 -9.42 3.12 4.41
C PRO A 94 -8.93 4.58 4.28
N LEU A 95 -7.66 4.81 4.61
CA LEU A 95 -6.94 6.00 4.19
C LEU A 95 -6.68 5.94 2.69
N THR A 96 -6.61 7.09 2.02
CA THR A 96 -6.30 7.17 0.59
C THR A 96 -4.87 7.63 0.41
N ALA A 97 -4.11 6.99 -0.48
CA ALA A 97 -2.78 7.45 -0.87
C ALA A 97 -2.90 8.67 -1.81
N THR A 98 -2.14 9.73 -1.57
CA THR A 98 -2.12 10.91 -2.45
C THR A 98 -0.83 11.70 -2.32
N VAL A 99 -0.54 12.57 -3.30
CA VAL A 99 0.57 13.52 -3.22
C VAL A 99 0.09 14.86 -2.65
N ARG A 100 0.76 15.34 -1.61
CA ARG A 100 0.58 16.69 -1.04
C ARG A 100 1.93 17.39 -0.97
N THR A 101 2.06 18.52 -1.67
CA THR A 101 3.30 19.33 -1.67
C THR A 101 4.54 18.45 -1.94
N ASP A 102 4.51 17.67 -3.02
CA ASP A 102 5.57 16.75 -3.45
C ASP A 102 5.85 15.57 -2.49
N THR A 103 5.01 15.35 -1.48
CA THR A 103 5.14 14.23 -0.53
C THR A 103 3.99 13.25 -0.67
N ALA A 104 4.30 11.96 -0.75
CA ALA A 104 3.29 10.90 -0.71
C ALA A 104 2.77 10.71 0.72
N VAL A 105 1.46 10.83 0.90
CA VAL A 105 0.80 10.80 2.21
C VAL A 105 -0.47 9.96 2.19
N TRP A 106 -0.77 9.37 3.34
CA TRP A 106 -2.09 8.82 3.64
C TRP A 106 -3.02 9.93 4.12
N VAL A 107 -4.18 10.07 3.49
CA VAL A 107 -5.19 11.08 3.85
C VAL A 107 -6.51 10.43 4.25
N CYS A 108 -7.21 11.05 5.19
CA CYS A 108 -8.58 10.68 5.50
C CYS A 108 -9.50 11.17 4.36
N PRO A 109 -10.18 10.29 3.58
CA PRO A 109 -11.04 10.71 2.48
C PRO A 109 -12.24 11.56 2.93
N LYS A 110 -12.72 11.39 4.18
CA LYS A 110 -13.83 12.20 4.71
C LYS A 110 -13.43 13.61 5.14
N ARG A 111 -12.20 13.81 5.62
CA ARG A 111 -11.74 15.09 6.21
C ARG A 111 -10.71 15.81 5.35
N GLY A 112 -10.08 15.12 4.41
CA GLY A 112 -8.94 15.61 3.62
C GLY A 112 -7.63 15.78 4.41
N THR A 113 -7.64 15.50 5.72
CA THR A 113 -6.48 15.65 6.60
C THR A 113 -5.45 14.56 6.30
N ALA A 114 -4.18 14.96 6.13
CA ALA A 114 -3.05 14.04 6.09
C ALA A 114 -2.85 13.41 7.47
N VAL A 115 -2.77 12.08 7.49
CA VAL A 115 -2.60 11.28 8.71
C VAL A 115 -1.13 10.97 8.93
N ALA A 116 -0.43 10.51 7.88
CA ALA A 116 1.00 10.20 7.93
C ALA A 116 1.59 10.27 6.50
N ARG A 117 2.92 10.33 6.38
CA ARG A 117 3.57 9.98 5.12
C ARG A 117 3.46 8.48 4.89
N ILE A 118 3.50 8.09 3.62
CA ILE A 118 3.60 6.67 3.26
C ILE A 118 4.97 6.14 3.74
N GLY A 119 4.95 5.02 4.45
CA GLY A 119 6.06 4.39 5.16
C GLY A 119 6.23 4.81 6.62
N GLU A 120 5.38 5.71 7.14
CA GLU A 120 5.45 6.23 8.51
C GLU A 120 4.23 5.86 9.39
N LEU A 121 3.34 4.97 8.94
CA LEU A 121 2.26 4.46 9.79
C LEU A 121 2.84 3.75 11.02
N LYS A 122 2.28 4.05 12.18
CA LYS A 122 2.70 3.43 13.44
C LYS A 122 2.00 2.10 13.63
N THR A 123 2.72 1.15 14.23
CA THR A 123 2.15 -0.11 14.70
C THR A 123 1.01 0.17 15.68
N GLN A 124 -0.10 -0.56 15.53
CA GLN A 124 -1.22 -0.51 16.47
C GLN A 124 -0.99 -1.40 17.70
#